data_AF-A0A9E2ZLY9-F1
#
_entry.id   AF-A0A9E2ZLY9-F1
#
_cell.length_a   1.000
_cell.length_b   1.000
_cell.length_c   1.000
_cell.angle_alpha   90.00
_cell.angle_beta   90.00
_cell.angle_gamma   90.00
#
_symmetry.space_group_name_H-M   'P 1'
#
loop_
_entity.id
_entity.type
_entity.pdbx_description
1 polymer ?
#
loop_
_entity_poly.entity_id
_entity_poly.type
_entity_poly.pdbx_seq_one_letter_code
_entity_poly.pdbx_strand_id
1 'polypeptide(L)'
;MVGIPRILLVDYGEVVSRPQPPETIAAMARLAGLEPERFRERYWEHRRRYDLGASAREYWSAVLGTEVGDAHKLDELVRLDTTGWSHLNVDTLAVLRSAHRPGVTISLLSNAPHELAVVVRANPALQMFDRMRFSAELGVVKPDPEVFRAALDGFDVNPGDVLFIDDRPENVLGAIEAGLRAVQFSSPDRLRSELLG
;
A
#
# COMPACT_ATOMS: atom_id res chain seq x y z
N MET A 1 8.35 19.37 23.25
CA MET A 1 7.36 18.29 23.06
C MET A 1 7.09 18.19 21.57
N VAL A 2 7.29 17.02 20.96
CA VAL A 2 6.87 16.81 19.57
C VAL A 2 5.33 16.78 19.59
N GLY A 3 4.70 17.69 18.85
CA GLY A 3 3.24 17.87 18.89
C GLY A 3 2.49 16.63 18.36
N ILE A 4 1.25 16.47 18.82
CA ILE A 4 0.33 15.46 18.29
C ILE A 4 0.18 15.67 16.77
N PRO A 5 0.35 14.65 15.91
CA PRO A 5 0.12 14.79 14.47
C PRO A 5 -1.33 15.12 14.18
N ARG A 6 -1.56 16.00 13.20
CA ARG A 6 -2.88 16.29 12.64
C ARG A 6 -3.31 15.23 11.63
N ILE A 7 -2.36 14.55 10.99
CA ILE A 7 -2.61 13.46 10.05
C ILE A 7 -1.71 12.26 10.39
N LEU A 8 -2.33 11.09 10.51
CA LEU A 8 -1.64 9.80 10.40
C LEU A 8 -1.76 9.34 8.94
N LEU A 9 -0.65 9.34 8.21
CA LEU A 9 -0.57 8.84 6.84
C LEU A 9 0.00 7.43 6.87
N VAL A 10 -0.81 6.43 6.53
CA VAL A 10 -0.50 5.03 6.81
C VAL A 10 -0.32 4.26 5.51
N ASP A 11 0.74 3.47 5.40
CA ASP A 11 0.87 2.50 4.31
C ASP A 11 -0.17 1.37 4.43
N TYR A 12 -0.45 0.74 3.28
CA TYR A 12 -1.33 -0.41 3.22
C TYR A 12 -0.59 -1.74 3.36
N GLY A 13 0.43 -1.99 2.53
CA GLY A 13 1.03 -3.31 2.39
C GLY A 13 1.84 -3.69 3.63
N GLU A 14 1.58 -4.85 4.22
CA GLU A 14 2.29 -5.33 5.43
C GLU A 14 2.15 -4.46 6.70
N VAL A 15 1.50 -3.29 6.60
CA VAL A 15 1.09 -2.44 7.72
C VAL A 15 -0.39 -2.68 8.05
N VAL A 16 -1.30 -2.30 7.14
CA VAL A 16 -2.75 -2.49 7.25
C VAL A 16 -3.17 -3.86 6.72
N SER A 17 -2.49 -4.38 5.71
CA SER A 17 -2.59 -5.76 5.26
C SER A 17 -1.54 -6.64 5.92
N ARG A 18 -1.74 -7.94 5.87
CA ARG A 18 -0.71 -8.96 6.03
C ARG A 18 -0.02 -9.18 4.68
N PRO A 19 1.15 -9.83 4.66
CA PRO A 19 1.76 -10.30 3.41
C PRO A 19 0.81 -11.23 2.66
N GLN A 20 0.98 -11.32 1.33
CA GLN A 20 0.21 -12.28 0.54
C GLN A 20 0.45 -13.71 1.05
N PRO A 21 -0.61 -14.53 1.19
CA PRO A 21 -0.44 -15.91 1.60
C PRO A 21 0.42 -16.71 0.60
N PRO A 22 1.34 -17.58 1.06
CA PRO A 22 2.17 -18.40 0.17
C PRO A 22 1.37 -19.20 -0.86
N GLU A 23 0.19 -19.69 -0.48
CA GLU A 23 -0.73 -20.42 -1.35
C GLU A 23 -1.30 -19.56 -2.48
N THR A 24 -1.51 -18.26 -2.25
CA THR A 24 -1.99 -17.32 -3.27
C THR A 24 -0.88 -17.04 -4.28
N ILE A 25 0.35 -16.84 -3.80
CA ILE A 25 1.54 -16.70 -4.66
C ILE A 25 1.75 -17.97 -5.50
N ALA A 26 1.63 -19.15 -4.90
CA ALA A 26 1.77 -20.43 -5.59
C ALA A 26 0.64 -20.65 -6.63
N ALA A 27 -0.58 -20.20 -6.35
CA ALA A 27 -1.68 -20.25 -7.32
C ALA A 27 -1.40 -19.34 -8.53
N MET A 28 -0.93 -18.12 -8.31
CA MET A 28 -0.53 -17.22 -9.40
C MET A 28 0.62 -17.79 -10.23
N ALA A 29 1.65 -18.37 -9.59
CA ALA A 29 2.77 -19.01 -10.29
C ALA A 29 2.31 -20.17 -11.19
N ARG A 30 1.44 -21.05 -10.67
CA ARG A 30 0.84 -22.14 -11.47
C ARG A 30 0.03 -21.62 -12.64
N LEU A 31 -0.80 -20.60 -12.42
CA LEU A 31 -1.59 -20.00 -13.50
C LEU A 31 -0.70 -19.32 -14.54
N ALA A 32 0.38 -18.67 -14.10
CA ALA A 32 1.39 -18.10 -14.97
C ALA A 32 2.14 -19.15 -15.80
N GLY A 33 2.22 -20.40 -15.31
CA GLY A 33 3.03 -21.45 -15.94
C GLY A 33 4.52 -21.23 -15.70
N LEU A 34 4.87 -20.63 -14.57
CA LEU A 34 6.25 -20.30 -14.19
C LEU A 34 6.63 -21.03 -12.91
N GLU A 35 7.91 -21.41 -12.80
CA GLU A 35 8.48 -21.88 -11.55
C GLU A 35 8.35 -20.81 -10.45
N PRO A 36 8.10 -21.16 -9.17
CA PRO A 36 7.75 -20.20 -8.12
C PRO A 36 8.75 -19.06 -7.93
N GLU A 37 10.05 -19.36 -7.93
CA GLU A 37 11.11 -18.37 -7.78
C GLU A 37 11.13 -17.41 -8.98
N ARG A 38 11.03 -17.96 -10.19
CA ARG A 38 10.98 -17.18 -11.42
C ARG A 38 9.74 -16.30 -11.50
N PHE A 39 8.60 -16.81 -11.06
CA PHE A 39 7.37 -16.02 -10.93
C PHE A 39 7.57 -14.85 -9.98
N ARG A 40 8.14 -15.10 -8.78
CA ARG A 40 8.37 -14.05 -7.78
C ARG A 40 9.31 -12.96 -8.30
N GLU A 41 10.40 -13.34 -8.97
CA GLU A 41 11.32 -12.39 -9.61
C GLU A 41 10.58 -11.47 -10.59
N ARG A 42 9.85 -12.05 -11.55
CA ARG A 42 9.14 -11.28 -12.59
C ARG A 42 7.99 -10.46 -12.05
N TYR A 43 7.27 -11.00 -11.05
CA TYR A 43 6.19 -10.31 -10.36
C TYR A 43 6.69 -8.97 -9.79
N TRP A 44 7.83 -8.98 -9.09
CA TRP A 44 8.41 -7.77 -8.49
C TRP A 44 9.17 -6.89 -9.48
N GLU A 45 9.87 -7.49 -10.46
CA GLU A 45 10.60 -6.76 -11.51
C GLU A 45 9.68 -5.77 -12.25
N HIS A 46 8.46 -6.20 -12.56
CA HIS A 46 7.50 -5.39 -13.32
C HIS A 46 6.52 -4.60 -12.46
N ARG A 47 6.48 -4.86 -11.13
CA ARG A 47 5.47 -4.33 -10.22
C ARG A 47 5.42 -2.81 -10.22
N ARG A 48 6.59 -2.15 -10.23
CA ARG A 48 6.67 -0.68 -10.19
C ARG A 48 5.87 -0.02 -11.32
N ARG A 49 5.85 -0.59 -12.54
CA ARG A 49 5.08 -0.02 -13.66
C ARG A 49 3.58 -0.16 -13.44
N TYR A 50 3.15 -1.25 -12.84
CA TYR A 50 1.75 -1.49 -12.50
C TYR A 50 1.28 -0.54 -11.39
N ASP A 51 2.09 -0.36 -10.35
CA ASP A 51 1.84 0.61 -9.29
C ASP A 51 1.90 2.07 -9.80
N LEU A 52 2.42 2.33 -11.00
CA LEU A 52 2.40 3.64 -11.66
C LEU A 52 1.22 3.82 -12.63
N GLY A 53 0.31 2.85 -12.70
CA GLY A 53 -0.91 2.95 -13.52
C GLY A 53 -0.84 2.30 -14.90
N ALA A 54 0.17 1.44 -15.16
CA ALA A 54 0.09 0.54 -16.32
C ALA A 54 -1.14 -0.37 -16.20
N SER A 55 -1.71 -0.81 -17.32
CA SER A 55 -2.86 -1.71 -17.29
C SER A 55 -2.47 -3.10 -16.74
N ALA A 56 -3.43 -3.79 -16.14
CA ALA A 56 -3.25 -5.19 -15.73
C ALA A 56 -2.75 -6.07 -16.89
N ARG A 57 -3.25 -5.86 -18.11
CA ARG A 57 -2.82 -6.61 -19.30
C ARG A 57 -1.33 -6.40 -19.59
N GLU A 58 -0.84 -5.16 -19.54
CA GLU A 58 0.57 -4.86 -19.76
C GLU A 58 1.44 -5.48 -18.66
N TYR A 59 1.04 -5.33 -17.40
CA TYR A 59 1.77 -5.89 -16.26
C TYR A 59 1.85 -7.41 -16.34
N TRP A 60 0.72 -8.09 -16.47
CA TRP A 60 0.69 -9.55 -16.49
C TRP A 60 1.36 -10.11 -17.75
N SER A 61 1.27 -9.44 -18.91
CA SER A 61 2.02 -9.85 -20.09
C SER A 61 3.53 -9.77 -19.86
N ALA A 62 4.00 -8.72 -19.18
CA ALA A 62 5.39 -8.63 -18.77
C ALA A 62 5.76 -9.76 -17.80
N VAL A 63 4.95 -10.04 -16.77
CA VAL A 63 5.20 -11.14 -15.83
C VAL A 63 5.26 -12.49 -16.55
N LEU A 64 4.35 -12.77 -17.48
CA LEU A 64 4.35 -14.02 -18.25
C LEU A 64 5.49 -14.11 -19.27
N GLY A 65 6.05 -12.98 -19.70
CA GLY A 65 7.02 -12.91 -20.80
C GLY A 65 6.39 -13.09 -22.19
N THR A 66 5.06 -13.04 -22.28
CA THR A 66 4.28 -13.12 -23.51
C THR A 66 2.96 -12.39 -23.33
N GLU A 67 2.31 -11.99 -24.42
CA GLU A 67 1.00 -11.35 -24.35
C GLU A 67 -0.04 -12.27 -23.70
N VAL A 68 -0.78 -11.74 -22.72
CA VAL A 68 -1.90 -12.46 -22.10
C VAL A 68 -3.09 -12.46 -23.08
N GLY A 69 -3.13 -13.43 -23.99
CA GLY A 69 -4.21 -13.55 -24.97
C GLY A 69 -5.57 -13.97 -24.38
N ASP A 70 -5.59 -14.60 -23.20
CA ASP A 70 -6.78 -15.12 -22.55
C ASP A 70 -7.30 -14.15 -21.47
N ALA A 71 -8.51 -13.62 -21.68
CA ALA A 71 -9.17 -12.71 -20.75
C ALA A 71 -9.47 -13.37 -19.39
N HIS A 72 -9.88 -14.64 -19.38
CA HIS A 72 -10.17 -15.34 -18.12
C HIS A 72 -8.91 -15.53 -17.28
N LYS A 73 -7.79 -15.86 -17.93
CA LYS A 73 -6.48 -15.94 -17.26
C LYS A 73 -6.06 -14.60 -16.66
N LEU A 74 -6.25 -13.51 -17.40
CA LEU A 74 -5.95 -12.16 -16.90
C LEU A 74 -6.78 -11.82 -15.67
N ASP A 75 -8.09 -12.03 -15.75
CA ASP A 75 -9.03 -11.74 -14.66
C ASP A 75 -8.70 -12.54 -13.41
N GLU A 76 -8.35 -13.82 -13.57
CA GLU A 76 -7.98 -14.68 -12.45
C GLU A 76 -6.65 -14.27 -11.80
N LEU A 77 -5.63 -13.85 -12.58
CA LEU A 77 -4.38 -13.32 -12.04
C LEU A 77 -4.61 -12.04 -11.23
N VAL A 78 -5.41 -11.11 -11.77
CA VAL A 78 -5.81 -9.87 -11.08
C VAL A 78 -6.56 -10.18 -9.80
N ARG A 79 -7.53 -11.11 -9.85
CA ARG A 79 -8.32 -11.52 -8.70
C ARG A 79 -7.44 -12.12 -7.62
N LEU A 80 -6.53 -13.03 -7.96
CA LEU A 80 -5.60 -13.64 -7.00
C LEU A 80 -4.69 -12.61 -6.36
N ASP A 81 -4.13 -11.68 -7.14
CA ASP A 81 -3.24 -10.64 -6.63
C ASP A 81 -3.96 -9.72 -5.63
N THR A 82 -5.11 -9.18 -6.02
CA THR A 82 -5.92 -8.31 -5.17
C THR A 82 -6.46 -9.02 -3.93
N THR A 83 -6.89 -10.28 -4.06
CA THR A 83 -7.33 -11.10 -2.91
C THR A 83 -6.18 -11.37 -1.96
N GLY A 84 -4.99 -11.68 -2.49
CA GLY A 84 -3.79 -11.94 -1.69
C GLY A 84 -3.39 -10.76 -0.82
N TRP A 85 -3.60 -9.53 -1.31
CA TRP A 85 -3.35 -8.31 -0.53
C TRP A 85 -4.48 -7.93 0.43
N SER A 86 -5.64 -8.59 0.36
CA SER A 86 -6.84 -8.21 1.13
C SER A 86 -6.91 -8.80 2.55
N HIS A 87 -5.90 -9.55 2.98
CA HIS A 87 -5.82 -10.11 4.33
C HIS A 87 -5.46 -9.01 5.33
N LEU A 88 -6.41 -8.53 6.14
CA LEU A 88 -6.18 -7.38 7.01
C LEU A 88 -5.39 -7.72 8.28
N ASN A 89 -4.50 -6.80 8.67
CA ASN A 89 -3.87 -6.78 9.97
C ASN A 89 -4.80 -6.11 10.99
N VAL A 90 -5.70 -6.91 11.57
CA VAL A 90 -6.75 -6.43 12.48
C VAL A 90 -6.21 -5.73 13.72
N ASP A 91 -5.01 -6.10 14.18
CA ASP A 91 -4.35 -5.49 15.34
C ASP A 91 -3.86 -4.08 15.00
N THR A 92 -3.24 -3.88 13.83
CA THR A 92 -2.88 -2.54 13.34
C THR A 92 -4.14 -1.67 13.23
N LEU A 93 -5.23 -2.20 12.66
CA LEU A 93 -6.49 -1.46 12.56
C LEU A 93 -7.06 -1.08 13.94
N ALA A 94 -6.94 -1.95 14.95
CA ALA A 94 -7.36 -1.65 16.32
C ALA A 94 -6.51 -0.53 16.95
N VAL A 95 -5.20 -0.49 16.67
CA VAL A 95 -4.31 0.57 17.12
C VAL A 95 -4.66 1.89 16.46
N LEU A 96 -4.84 1.91 15.13
CA LEU A 96 -5.24 3.12 14.40
C LEU A 96 -6.59 3.65 14.88
N ARG A 97 -7.58 2.78 15.14
CA ARG A 97 -8.87 3.17 15.71
C ARG A 97 -8.72 3.79 17.08
N SER A 98 -7.83 3.26 17.92
CA SER A 98 -7.55 3.81 19.24
C SER A 98 -6.82 5.16 19.18
N ALA A 99 -6.05 5.42 18.11
CA ALA A 99 -5.36 6.68 17.88
C ALA A 99 -6.26 7.78 17.30
N HIS A 100 -7.45 7.42 16.83
CA HIS A 100 -8.43 8.38 16.33
C HIS A 100 -8.95 9.28 17.46
N ARG A 101 -8.85 10.59 17.27
CA ARG A 101 -9.28 11.62 18.22
C ARG A 101 -9.65 12.91 17.49
N PRO A 102 -10.47 13.80 18.09
CA PRO A 102 -10.81 15.07 17.46
C PRO A 102 -9.57 15.83 16.98
N GLY A 103 -9.57 16.25 15.72
CA GLY A 103 -8.46 16.97 15.10
C GLY A 103 -7.36 16.09 14.49
N VAL A 104 -7.49 14.76 14.55
CA VAL A 104 -6.56 13.81 13.89
C VAL A 104 -7.29 13.08 12.77
N THR A 105 -6.82 13.28 11.55
CA THR A 105 -7.24 12.55 10.36
C THR A 105 -6.39 11.29 10.20
N ILE A 106 -7.00 10.18 9.77
CA ILE A 106 -6.27 8.96 9.42
C ILE A 106 -6.44 8.75 7.91
N SER A 107 -5.34 8.78 7.17
CA SER A 107 -5.34 8.63 5.71
C SER A 107 -4.40 7.52 5.27
N LEU A 108 -4.67 6.93 4.11
CA LEU A 108 -3.91 5.83 3.55
C LEU A 108 -3.10 6.31 2.34
N LEU A 109 -1.84 5.89 2.25
CA LEU A 109 -0.98 6.07 1.08
C LEU A 109 -0.26 4.77 0.72
N SER A 110 -0.60 4.18 -0.42
CA SER A 110 -0.03 2.91 -0.86
C SER A 110 0.55 2.97 -2.28
N ASN A 111 1.68 2.30 -2.47
CA ASN A 111 2.12 1.90 -3.80
C ASN A 111 1.26 0.71 -4.24
N ALA A 112 0.32 0.95 -5.15
CA ALA A 112 -0.65 -0.06 -5.56
C ALA A 112 -1.24 0.22 -6.95
N PRO A 113 -1.64 -0.83 -7.68
CA PRO A 113 -2.33 -0.69 -8.96
C PRO A 113 -3.81 -0.28 -8.77
N HIS A 114 -4.45 0.14 -9.86
CA HIS A 114 -5.86 0.57 -9.85
C HIS A 114 -6.82 -0.51 -9.34
N GLU A 115 -6.58 -1.77 -9.71
CA GLU A 115 -7.40 -2.91 -9.35
C GLU A 115 -7.40 -3.14 -7.84
N LEU A 116 -6.25 -2.98 -7.18
CA LEU A 116 -6.16 -3.05 -5.73
C LEU A 116 -6.82 -1.82 -5.07
N ALA A 117 -6.65 -0.62 -5.63
CA ALA A 117 -7.29 0.59 -5.13
C ALA A 117 -8.83 0.45 -5.06
N VAL A 118 -9.45 -0.17 -6.07
CA VAL A 118 -10.89 -0.46 -6.09
C VAL A 118 -11.28 -1.39 -4.94
N VAL A 119 -10.56 -2.50 -4.75
CA VAL A 119 -10.85 -3.49 -3.70
C VAL A 119 -10.67 -2.89 -2.30
N VAL A 120 -9.59 -2.14 -2.08
CA VAL A 120 -9.32 -1.49 -0.78
C VAL A 120 -10.40 -0.47 -0.44
N ARG A 121 -10.82 0.37 -1.40
CA ARG A 121 -11.89 1.35 -1.16
C ARG A 121 -13.25 0.73 -0.89
N ALA A 122 -13.56 -0.40 -1.52
CA ALA A 122 -14.83 -1.08 -1.32
C ALA A 122 -14.90 -1.83 0.02
N ASN A 123 -13.77 -2.01 0.73
CA ASN A 123 -13.72 -2.80 1.96
C ASN A 123 -14.36 -2.03 3.14
N PRO A 124 -15.44 -2.54 3.76
CA PRO A 124 -16.10 -1.87 4.89
C PRO A 124 -15.20 -1.66 6.11
N ALA A 125 -14.24 -2.56 6.35
CA ALA A 125 -13.33 -2.45 7.49
C ALA A 125 -12.32 -1.29 7.36
N LEU A 126 -12.18 -0.73 6.16
CA LEU A 126 -11.24 0.35 5.84
C LEU A 126 -11.93 1.71 5.71
N GLN A 127 -13.25 1.81 5.92
CA GLN A 127 -13.97 3.10 5.86
C GLN A 127 -13.59 4.09 6.99
N MET A 128 -12.68 3.69 7.88
CA MET A 128 -12.08 4.57 8.88
C MET A 128 -11.02 5.52 8.32
N PHE A 129 -10.53 5.29 7.09
CA PHE A 129 -9.57 6.18 6.44
C PHE A 129 -10.32 7.32 5.75
N ASP A 130 -10.07 8.56 6.16
CA ASP A 130 -10.71 9.76 5.62
C ASP A 130 -10.39 9.96 4.13
N ARG A 131 -9.15 9.67 3.73
CA ARG A 131 -8.70 9.66 2.33
C ARG A 131 -7.81 8.45 2.08
N MET A 132 -8.00 7.82 0.91
CA MET A 132 -7.15 6.72 0.43
C MET A 132 -6.50 7.13 -0.89
N ARG A 133 -5.18 7.22 -0.89
CA ARG A 133 -4.34 7.63 -2.02
C ARG A 133 -3.53 6.43 -2.51
N PHE A 134 -3.55 6.21 -3.82
CA PHE A 134 -2.85 5.09 -4.46
C PHE A 134 -1.95 5.61 -5.57
N SER A 135 -0.72 5.11 -5.63
CA SER A 135 0.29 5.59 -6.57
C SER A 135 -0.12 5.51 -8.04
N ALA A 136 -0.92 4.52 -8.43
CA ALA A 136 -1.39 4.38 -9.82
C ALA A 136 -2.25 5.57 -10.27
N GLU A 137 -2.93 6.22 -9.34
CA GLU A 137 -3.75 7.40 -9.60
C GLU A 137 -2.97 8.70 -9.48
N LEU A 138 -1.93 8.71 -8.64
CA LEU A 138 -1.05 9.85 -8.46
C LEU A 138 0.03 9.95 -9.54
N GLY A 139 0.34 8.85 -10.24
CA GLY A 139 1.42 8.78 -11.23
C GLY A 139 2.82 8.81 -10.62
N VAL A 140 2.95 8.67 -9.30
CA VAL A 140 4.21 8.68 -8.55
C VAL A 140 4.14 7.68 -7.39
N VAL A 141 5.28 7.06 -7.07
CA VAL A 141 5.41 5.99 -6.06
C VAL A 141 6.38 6.38 -4.96
N LYS A 142 6.16 5.88 -3.75
CA LYS A 142 7.19 5.88 -2.70
C LYS A 142 8.43 5.09 -3.17
N PRO A 143 9.66 5.51 -2.82
CA PRO A 143 10.00 6.55 -1.84
C PRO A 143 10.17 7.97 -2.40
N ASP A 144 9.70 8.26 -3.63
CA ASP A 144 9.83 9.60 -4.22
C ASP A 144 9.15 10.66 -3.33
N PRO A 145 9.85 11.71 -2.85
CA PRO A 145 9.26 12.77 -2.01
C PRO A 145 7.97 13.40 -2.58
N GLU A 146 7.82 13.40 -3.90
CA GLU A 146 6.66 13.98 -4.57
C GLU A 146 5.36 13.20 -4.29
N VAL A 147 5.43 11.89 -4.03
CA VAL A 147 4.24 11.10 -3.68
C VAL A 147 3.57 11.60 -2.40
N PHE A 148 4.36 12.08 -1.43
CA PHE A 148 3.84 12.60 -0.17
C PHE A 148 3.16 13.94 -0.37
N ARG A 149 3.72 14.80 -1.23
CA ARG A 149 3.08 16.07 -1.61
C ARG A 149 1.75 15.81 -2.32
N ALA A 150 1.74 14.92 -3.30
CA ALA A 150 0.53 14.53 -4.04
C ALA A 150 -0.52 13.87 -3.12
N ALA A 151 -0.10 13.04 -2.17
CA ALA A 151 -1.00 12.41 -1.20
C ALA A 151 -1.66 13.43 -0.26
N LEU A 152 -0.89 14.47 0.12
CA LEU A 152 -1.33 15.56 0.98
C LEU A 152 -2.05 16.69 0.22
N ASP A 153 -2.20 16.58 -1.10
CA ASP A 153 -2.96 17.56 -1.87
C ASP A 153 -4.40 17.68 -1.36
N GLY A 154 -4.83 18.94 -1.21
CA GLY A 154 -6.12 19.31 -0.62
C GLY A 154 -6.24 19.12 0.90
N PHE A 155 -5.14 18.87 1.63
CA PHE A 155 -5.10 18.99 3.09
C PHE A 155 -4.53 20.35 3.51
N ASP A 156 -5.15 21.01 4.49
CA ASP A 156 -4.65 22.24 5.10
C ASP A 156 -3.75 21.90 6.30
N VAL A 157 -2.53 21.45 6.00
CA VAL A 157 -1.57 20.91 6.97
C VAL A 157 -0.13 21.23 6.58
N ASN A 158 0.75 21.45 7.56
CA ASN A 158 2.18 21.50 7.30
C ASN A 158 2.75 20.07 7.25
N PRO A 159 3.79 19.80 6.45
CA PRO A 159 4.43 18.48 6.41
C PRO A 159 4.83 17.94 7.80
N GLY A 160 5.37 18.79 8.68
CA GLY A 160 5.75 18.41 10.05
C GLY A 160 4.57 18.02 10.97
N ASP A 161 3.34 18.36 10.61
CA ASP A 161 2.13 17.96 11.33
C ASP A 161 1.62 16.56 10.90
N VAL A 162 2.26 15.95 9.89
CA VAL A 162 1.94 14.62 9.38
C VAL A 162 2.92 13.60 9.93
N LEU A 163 2.39 12.47 10.42
CA LEU A 163 3.17 11.29 10.79
C LEU A 163 2.91 10.18 9.76
N PHE A 164 3.94 9.82 9.01
CA PHE A 164 3.92 8.71 8.06
C PHE A 164 4.34 7.39 8.73
N ILE A 165 3.62 6.30 8.44
CA ILE A 165 3.84 4.97 9.01
C ILE A 165 3.97 3.97 7.85
N ASP A 166 5.14 3.34 7.72
CA ASP A 166 5.46 2.41 6.63
C ASP A 166 6.48 1.37 7.11
N ASP A 167 6.40 0.13 6.63
CA ASP A 167 7.31 -0.94 7.01
C ASP A 167 8.70 -0.79 6.37
N ARG A 168 8.78 -0.12 5.21
CA ARG A 168 9.99 -0.02 4.40
C ARG A 168 10.86 1.18 4.80
N PRO A 169 12.14 0.96 5.18
CA PRO A 169 13.06 2.04 5.54
C PRO A 169 13.19 3.13 4.47
N GLU A 170 13.22 2.76 3.19
CA GLU A 170 13.34 3.70 2.08
C GLU A 170 12.15 4.65 1.98
N ASN A 171 10.93 4.16 2.24
CA ASN A 171 9.72 4.99 2.22
C ASN A 171 9.70 5.95 3.42
N VAL A 172 10.16 5.49 4.59
CA VAL A 172 10.34 6.32 5.79
C VAL A 172 11.32 7.45 5.51
N LEU A 173 12.46 7.16 4.89
CA LEU A 173 13.45 8.18 4.50
C LEU A 173 12.87 9.17 3.49
N GLY A 174 12.17 8.69 2.45
CA GLY A 174 11.51 9.56 1.47
C GLY A 174 10.48 10.52 2.09
N ALA A 175 9.74 10.06 3.10
CA ALA A 175 8.80 10.90 3.85
C ALA A 175 9.52 11.99 4.65
N ILE A 176 10.64 11.65 5.30
CA ILE A 176 11.48 12.60 6.03
C ILE A 176 12.07 13.65 5.08
N GLU A 177 12.54 13.24 3.90
CA GLU A 177 13.04 14.15 2.85
C GLU A 177 11.94 15.07 2.32
N ALA A 178 10.68 14.61 2.29
CA ALA A 178 9.51 15.43 1.99
C ALA A 178 9.08 16.37 3.14
N GLY A 179 9.76 16.31 4.29
CA GLY A 179 9.50 17.16 5.46
C GLY A 179 8.45 16.61 6.43
N LEU A 180 8.01 15.36 6.26
CA LEU A 180 7.09 14.70 7.18
C LEU A 180 7.84 14.16 8.39
N ARG A 181 7.11 13.91 9.48
CA ARG A 181 7.57 12.94 10.48
C ARG A 181 7.29 11.54 9.96
N ALA A 182 8.15 10.58 10.27
CA ALA A 182 7.93 9.20 9.87
C ALA A 182 8.42 8.23 10.94
N VAL A 183 7.74 7.08 11.04
CA VAL A 183 8.13 5.94 11.88
C VAL A 183 8.12 4.67 11.03
N GLN A 184 9.14 3.84 11.22
CA GLN A 184 9.16 2.53 10.61
C GLN A 184 8.23 1.59 11.36
N PHE A 185 7.22 1.06 10.67
CA PHE A 185 6.36 0.03 11.19
C PHE A 185 7.13 -1.28 11.36
N SER A 186 6.95 -1.94 12.50
CA SER A 186 7.55 -3.25 12.79
C SER A 186 6.56 -4.21 13.43
N SER A 187 5.68 -3.70 14.29
CA SER A 187 4.54 -4.46 14.81
C SER A 187 3.42 -3.55 15.30
N PRO A 188 2.17 -4.06 15.41
CA PRO A 188 1.07 -3.33 16.02
C PRO A 188 1.38 -2.86 17.45
N ASP A 189 2.08 -3.66 18.26
CA ASP A 189 2.42 -3.30 19.63
C ASP A 189 3.40 -2.13 19.70
N ARG A 190 4.41 -2.11 18.82
CA ARG A 190 5.34 -0.98 18.73
C ARG A 190 4.62 0.27 18.25
N LEU A 191 3.78 0.15 17.22
CA LEU A 191 2.96 1.26 16.75
C LEU A 191 2.04 1.80 17.86
N ARG A 192 1.47 0.92 18.69
CA ARG A 192 0.65 1.32 19.85
C ARG A 192 1.45 2.17 20.82
N SER A 193 2.67 1.74 21.18
CA SER A 193 3.55 2.52 22.06
C SER A 193 3.91 3.88 21.47
N GLU A 194 4.16 3.96 20.17
CA GLU A 194 4.48 5.23 19.47
C GLU A 194 3.29 6.19 19.43
N LEU A 195 2.08 5.68 19.25
CA LEU A 195 0.88 6.52 19.06
C LEU A 195 0.14 6.87 20.36
N LEU A 196 0.21 6.00 21.37
CA LEU A 196 -0.63 6.07 22.58
C LEU A 196 0.17 6.07 23.90
N GLY A 197 1.49 5.87 23.84
CA GLY A 197 2.39 6.00 25.00
C GLY A 197 2.77 7.45 25.26
#